data_AF-A0A179D642-F1
#
_entry.id   AF-A0A179D642-F1
#
_cell.length_a   1.000
_cell.length_b   1.000
_cell.length_c   1.000
_cell.angle_alpha   90.00
_cell.angle_beta   90.00
_cell.angle_gamma   90.00
#
_symmetry.space_group_name_H-M   'P 1'
#
loop_
_entity.id
_entity.type
_entity.pdbx_description
1 polymer ?
#
loop_
_entity_poly.entity_id
_entity_poly.type
_entity_poly.pdbx_seq_one_letter_code
_entity_poly.pdbx_strand_id
1 'polypeptide(L)'
;MIRKEVQEEAELILREGGEVPEVAFWNSYFYLTENPEGPSLKLSPEELQHLKEAVIKRYLMIIERDLTVQNIGRPCYRGISRARTNWQRLRNFLEKQGFSVETFRQILLRQLNNFLENLPQQDLLYLEALKFKKELEGGGQ
;
A
#
# COMPACT_ATOMS: atom_id res chain seq x y z
N MET A 1 -3.55 -24.35 3.57
CA MET A 1 -3.67 -23.66 4.87
C MET A 1 -2.36 -22.92 5.09
N ILE A 2 -2.40 -21.62 5.40
CA ILE A 2 -1.20 -20.80 5.61
C ILE A 2 -0.59 -21.15 6.98
N ARG A 3 0.72 -21.44 7.03
CA ARG A 3 1.43 -21.73 8.28
C ARG A 3 1.49 -20.51 9.21
N LYS A 4 1.60 -20.76 10.52
CA LYS A 4 1.55 -19.73 11.56
C LYS A 4 2.69 -18.72 11.41
N GLU A 5 3.90 -19.19 11.11
CA GLU A 5 5.09 -18.38 10.89
C GLU A 5 4.90 -17.40 9.73
N VAL A 6 4.22 -17.83 8.66
CA VAL A 6 3.90 -16.98 7.51
C VAL A 6 2.85 -15.92 7.88
N GLN A 7 1.87 -16.28 8.71
CA GLN A 7 0.87 -15.33 9.20
C GLN A 7 1.50 -14.26 10.11
N GLU A 8 2.42 -14.66 10.99
CA GLU A 8 3.14 -13.75 11.88
C GLU A 8 3.98 -12.75 11.09
N GLU A 9 4.69 -13.21 10.07
CA GLU A 9 5.45 -12.33 9.18
C GLU A 9 4.55 -11.42 8.32
N ALA A 10 3.40 -11.91 7.86
CA ALA A 10 2.40 -11.07 7.18
C ALA A 10 1.88 -9.96 8.11
N GLU A 11 1.63 -10.26 9.39
CA GLU A 11 1.27 -9.26 10.39
C GLU A 11 2.39 -8.25 10.63
N LEU A 12 3.66 -8.70 10.64
CA LEU A 12 4.82 -7.84 10.78
C LEU A 12 4.92 -6.85 9.61
N ILE A 13 4.75 -7.32 8.37
CA ILE A 13 4.69 -6.44 7.18
C ILE A 13 3.59 -5.38 7.35
N LEU A 14 2.41 -5.77 7.85
CA LEU A 14 1.28 -4.85 8.04
C LEU A 14 1.52 -3.81 9.13
N ARG A 15 2.21 -4.16 10.22
CA ARG A 15 2.44 -3.25 11.35
C ARG A 15 3.68 -2.39 11.13
N GLU A 16 4.77 -3.04 10.74
CA GLU A 16 6.14 -2.48 10.72
C GLU A 16 6.67 -2.15 9.33
N GLY A 17 5.92 -2.43 8.25
CA GLY A 17 6.35 -2.23 6.85
C GLY A 17 6.69 -0.79 6.42
N GLY A 18 6.72 0.17 7.35
CA GLY A 18 7.16 1.54 7.09
C GLY A 18 6.46 2.17 5.90
N GLU A 19 7.20 2.95 5.10
CA GLU A 19 6.73 3.60 3.87
C GLU A 19 7.17 2.84 2.60
N VAL A 20 7.88 1.73 2.75
CA VAL A 20 8.29 0.82 1.67
C VAL A 20 8.08 -0.62 2.14
N PRO A 21 6.83 -1.11 2.18
CA PRO A 21 6.48 -2.41 2.75
C PRO A 21 7.12 -3.60 2.00
N GLU A 22 7.58 -3.38 0.77
CA GLU A 22 8.39 -4.34 0.01
C GLU A 22 9.68 -4.73 0.75
N VAL A 23 10.30 -3.81 1.50
CA VAL A 23 11.50 -4.12 2.29
C VAL A 23 11.16 -5.10 3.41
N ALA A 24 10.06 -4.88 4.12
CA ALA A 24 9.59 -5.81 5.14
C ALA A 24 9.24 -7.17 4.54
N PHE A 25 8.63 -7.20 3.35
CA PHE A 25 8.38 -8.45 2.63
C PHE A 25 9.65 -9.24 2.34
N TRP A 26 10.70 -8.60 1.83
CA TRP A 26 11.95 -9.30 1.54
C TRP A 26 12.67 -9.77 2.80
N ASN A 27 12.60 -8.98 3.88
CA ASN A 27 13.12 -9.39 5.18
C ASN A 27 12.38 -10.61 5.72
N SER A 28 11.05 -10.60 5.66
CA SER A 28 10.20 -11.72 6.06
C SER A 28 10.43 -12.95 5.20
N TYR A 29 10.53 -12.80 3.89
CA TYR A 29 10.86 -13.89 2.98
C TYR A 29 12.20 -14.51 3.35
N PHE A 30 13.25 -13.70 3.48
CA PHE A 30 14.58 -14.17 3.89
C PHE A 30 14.55 -14.88 5.25
N TYR A 31 13.88 -14.30 6.25
CA TYR A 31 13.71 -14.93 7.55
C TYR A 31 13.05 -16.32 7.44
N LEU A 32 11.96 -16.41 6.69
CA LEU A 32 11.23 -17.66 6.52
C LEU A 32 12.01 -18.72 5.76
N THR A 33 12.86 -18.36 4.78
CA THR A 33 13.44 -19.32 3.83
C THR A 33 14.94 -19.57 3.98
N GLU A 34 15.72 -18.55 4.34
CA GLU A 34 17.18 -18.56 4.19
C GLU A 34 17.94 -18.22 5.47
N ASN A 35 17.29 -17.52 6.41
CA ASN A 35 17.94 -17.12 7.65
C ASN A 35 18.28 -18.34 8.53
N PRO A 36 19.54 -18.51 8.97
CA PRO A 36 19.95 -19.59 9.89
C PRO A 36 19.19 -19.61 11.22
N GLU A 37 18.71 -18.46 11.69
CA GLU A 37 17.89 -18.34 12.90
C GLU A 37 16.38 -18.46 12.62
N GLY A 38 16.00 -18.58 11.34
CA GLY A 38 14.62 -18.70 10.89
C GLY A 38 14.17 -20.14 10.61
N PRO A 39 12.89 -20.34 10.28
CA PRO A 39 12.29 -21.67 10.18
C PRO A 39 12.71 -22.47 8.93
N SER A 40 13.51 -21.91 8.02
CA SER A 40 14.05 -22.59 6.83
C SER A 40 12.98 -23.28 5.97
N LEU A 41 11.84 -22.62 5.80
CA LEU A 41 10.68 -23.12 5.08
C LEU A 41 10.86 -23.02 3.57
N LYS A 42 10.28 -23.96 2.84
CA LYS A 42 9.91 -23.76 1.44
C LYS A 42 8.47 -23.27 1.40
N LEU A 43 8.24 -22.04 0.97
CA LEU A 43 6.90 -21.45 0.92
C LEU A 43 6.10 -22.01 -0.25
N SER A 44 4.83 -22.31 -0.02
CA SER A 44 3.89 -22.61 -1.10
C SER A 44 3.56 -21.33 -1.89
N PRO A 45 3.02 -21.44 -3.12
CA PRO A 45 2.52 -20.28 -3.85
C PRO A 45 1.47 -19.48 -3.07
N GLU A 46 0.60 -20.16 -2.30
CA GLU A 46 -0.44 -19.54 -1.48
C GLU A 46 0.15 -18.72 -0.32
N GLU A 47 1.23 -19.20 0.30
CA GLU A 47 1.92 -18.51 1.39
C GLU A 47 2.69 -17.30 0.89
N LEU A 48 3.37 -17.45 -0.24
CA LEU A 48 4.05 -16.33 -0.89
C LEU A 48 3.04 -15.26 -1.32
N GLN A 49 1.88 -15.67 -1.84
CA GLN A 49 0.77 -14.79 -2.18
C GLN A 49 0.25 -14.05 -0.93
N HIS A 50 0.09 -14.73 0.20
CA HIS A 50 -0.35 -14.13 1.46
C HIS A 50 0.56 -13.00 1.95
N LEU A 51 1.90 -13.18 1.86
CA LEU A 51 2.87 -12.14 2.19
C LEU A 51 2.77 -10.94 1.24
N LYS A 52 2.55 -11.16 -0.05
CA LYS A 52 2.36 -10.07 -1.03
C LYS A 52 1.08 -9.28 -0.78
N GLU A 53 0.00 -9.95 -0.37
CA GLU A 53 -1.25 -9.29 0.01
C GLU A 53 -1.07 -8.39 1.25
N ALA A 54 -0.20 -8.77 2.19
CA ALA A 54 0.18 -7.92 3.32
C ALA A 54 0.87 -6.62 2.86
N VAL A 55 1.78 -6.69 1.87
CA VAL A 55 2.41 -5.51 1.26
C VAL A 55 1.37 -4.57 0.65
N ILE A 56 0.46 -5.12 -0.16
CA ILE A 56 -0.61 -4.37 -0.83
C ILE A 56 -1.48 -3.67 0.21
N LYS A 57 -1.94 -4.42 1.22
CA LYS A 57 -2.79 -3.88 2.28
C LYS A 57 -2.07 -2.79 3.07
N ARG A 58 -0.77 -2.94 3.35
CA ARG A 58 0.00 -1.88 4.02
C ARG A 58 0.10 -0.62 3.16
N TYR A 59 0.36 -0.73 1.86
CA TYR A 59 0.34 0.43 0.96
C TYR A 59 -1.02 1.15 0.98
N LEU A 60 -2.12 0.40 0.91
CA LEU A 60 -3.47 0.98 0.96
C LEU A 60 -3.74 1.71 2.27
N MET A 61 -3.30 1.17 3.43
CA MET A 61 -3.43 1.83 4.72
C MET A 61 -2.66 3.16 4.79
N ILE A 62 -1.46 3.22 4.21
CA ILE A 62 -0.64 4.44 4.18
C ILE A 62 -1.27 5.49 3.27
N ILE A 63 -1.79 5.07 2.10
CA ILE A 63 -2.47 5.97 1.16
C ILE A 63 -3.77 6.51 1.80
N GLU A 64 -4.58 5.64 2.40
CA GLU A 64 -5.81 6.01 3.09
C GLU A 64 -5.56 7.00 4.23
N ARG A 65 -4.49 6.81 5.02
CA ARG A 65 -4.07 7.75 6.07
C ARG A 65 -3.95 9.18 5.51
N ASP A 66 -3.32 9.33 4.35
CA ASP A 66 -3.06 10.62 3.71
C ASP A 66 -4.25 11.12 2.85
N LEU A 67 -5.24 10.28 2.59
CA LEU A 67 -6.51 10.62 1.93
C LEU A 67 -7.71 10.63 2.90
N THR A 68 -7.46 10.89 4.18
CA THR A 68 -8.47 11.03 5.23
C THR A 68 -8.47 12.46 5.76
N VAL A 69 -9.57 13.21 5.56
CA VAL A 69 -9.67 14.62 5.97
C VAL A 69 -9.45 14.81 7.47
N GLN A 70 -9.93 13.87 8.30
CA GLN A 70 -9.79 13.91 9.75
C GLN A 70 -8.33 13.80 10.22
N ASN A 71 -7.42 13.33 9.36
CA ASN A 71 -6.00 13.27 9.68
C ASN A 71 -5.27 14.58 9.38
N ILE A 72 -5.84 15.50 8.60
CA ILE A 72 -5.19 16.78 8.28
C ILE A 72 -4.84 17.51 9.58
N GLY A 73 -3.57 17.93 9.70
CA GLY A 73 -3.02 18.57 10.89
C GLY A 73 -2.60 17.62 12.02
N ARG A 74 -2.87 16.31 11.93
CA ARG A 74 -2.40 15.32 12.90
C ARG A 74 -0.97 14.85 12.57
N PRO A 75 -0.17 14.42 13.56
CA PRO A 75 1.20 13.94 13.33
C PRO A 75 1.33 12.78 12.34
N CYS A 76 0.27 11.99 12.16
CA CYS A 76 0.26 10.89 11.21
C CYS A 76 0.12 11.34 9.75
N TYR A 77 -0.45 12.52 9.47
CA TYR A 77 -0.70 12.99 8.12
C TYR A 77 0.59 13.45 7.45
N ARG A 78 0.90 12.88 6.28
CA ARG A 78 2.13 13.20 5.52
C ARG A 78 1.85 13.91 4.20
N GLY A 79 0.59 14.03 3.80
CA GLY A 79 0.16 14.79 2.63
C GLY A 79 -0.05 13.98 1.36
N ILE A 80 -0.75 14.59 0.40
CA ILE A 80 -1.19 13.97 -0.86
C ILE A 80 0.00 13.54 -1.73
N SER A 81 1.08 14.33 -1.77
CA SER A 81 2.35 13.95 -2.41
C SER A 81 2.89 12.59 -1.92
N ARG A 82 2.72 12.29 -0.62
CA ARG A 82 3.14 11.01 -0.04
C ARG A 82 2.22 9.87 -0.47
N ALA A 83 0.91 10.08 -0.45
CA ALA A 83 -0.07 9.14 -1.00
C ALA A 83 0.24 8.80 -2.46
N ARG A 84 0.53 9.81 -3.28
CA ARG A 84 0.87 9.66 -4.71
C ARG A 84 2.14 8.84 -4.93
N THR A 85 3.19 9.08 -4.15
CA THR A 85 4.44 8.30 -4.21
C THR A 85 4.19 6.84 -3.83
N ASN A 86 3.41 6.60 -2.78
CA ASN A 86 3.05 5.25 -2.36
C ASN A 86 2.15 4.54 -3.37
N TRP A 87 1.28 5.26 -4.09
CA TRP A 87 0.56 4.70 -5.23
C TRP A 87 1.50 4.26 -6.35
N GLN A 88 2.50 5.08 -6.73
CA GLN A 88 3.46 4.69 -7.77
C GLN A 88 4.23 3.42 -7.39
N ARG A 89 4.64 3.31 -6.12
CA ARG A 89 5.30 2.10 -5.61
C ARG A 89 4.36 0.90 -5.63
N LEU A 90 3.13 1.05 -5.13
CA LEU A 90 2.12 0.01 -5.16
C LEU A 90 1.85 -0.46 -6.59
N ARG A 91 1.65 0.46 -7.55
CA ARG A 91 1.47 0.13 -8.97
C ARG A 91 2.62 -0.74 -9.50
N ASN A 92 3.86 -0.30 -9.28
CA ASN A 92 5.04 -1.05 -9.71
C ASN A 92 5.11 -2.43 -9.07
N PHE A 93 4.74 -2.54 -7.79
CA PHE A 93 4.66 -3.83 -7.09
C PHE A 93 3.60 -4.72 -7.71
N LEU A 94 2.37 -4.22 -7.91
CA LEU A 94 1.26 -4.96 -8.52
C LEU A 94 1.64 -5.50 -9.91
N GLU A 95 2.21 -4.66 -10.77
CA GLU A 95 2.66 -5.03 -12.12
C GLU A 95 3.71 -6.15 -12.06
N LYS A 96 4.75 -5.98 -11.23
CA LYS A 96 5.81 -6.99 -11.06
C LYS A 96 5.30 -8.32 -10.51
N GLN A 97 4.26 -8.28 -9.68
CA GLN A 97 3.71 -9.45 -9.02
C GLN A 97 2.51 -10.06 -9.77
N GLY A 98 2.09 -9.50 -10.90
CA GLY A 98 0.99 -10.01 -11.73
C GLY A 98 -0.41 -9.74 -11.17
N PHE A 99 -0.57 -8.74 -10.31
CA PHE A 99 -1.88 -8.31 -9.80
C PHE A 99 -2.55 -7.29 -10.73
N SER A 100 -3.89 -7.25 -10.70
CA SER A 100 -4.68 -6.24 -11.41
C SER A 100 -4.48 -4.85 -10.82
N VAL A 101 -3.74 -3.98 -11.53
CA VAL A 101 -3.60 -2.56 -11.17
C VAL A 101 -4.95 -1.84 -11.16
N GLU A 102 -5.82 -2.20 -12.12
CA GLU A 102 -7.11 -1.55 -12.33
C GLU A 102 -8.01 -1.65 -11.08
N THR A 103 -8.02 -2.81 -10.43
CA THR A 103 -8.81 -3.03 -9.21
C THR A 103 -8.43 -2.05 -8.11
N PHE A 104 -7.13 -1.84 -7.89
CA PHE A 104 -6.65 -0.93 -6.84
C PHE A 104 -6.77 0.55 -7.25
N ARG A 105 -6.63 0.84 -8.54
CA ARG A 105 -6.88 2.18 -9.10
C ARG A 105 -8.30 2.66 -8.78
N GLN A 106 -9.31 1.79 -8.95
CA GLN A 106 -10.70 2.11 -8.64
C GLN A 106 -10.93 2.35 -7.14
N ILE A 107 -10.26 1.60 -6.27
CA ILE A 107 -10.30 1.82 -4.81
C ILE A 107 -9.78 3.22 -4.47
N LEU A 108 -8.64 3.61 -5.03
CA LEU A 108 -8.04 4.92 -4.79
C LEU A 108 -8.88 6.07 -5.37
N LEU A 109 -9.47 5.90 -6.55
CA LEU A 109 -10.38 6.89 -7.14
C LEU A 109 -11.56 7.17 -6.21
N ARG A 110 -12.15 6.12 -5.62
CA ARG A 110 -13.23 6.26 -4.63
C ARG A 110 -12.76 7.01 -3.38
N GLN A 111 -11.58 6.68 -2.85
CA GLN A 111 -11.02 7.38 -1.69
C GLN A 111 -10.76 8.86 -1.99
N LEU A 112 -10.22 9.18 -3.16
CA LEU A 112 -9.98 10.56 -3.60
C LEU A 112 -11.27 11.35 -3.80
N ASN A 113 -12.32 10.73 -4.37
CA ASN A 113 -13.62 11.38 -4.49
C ASN A 113 -14.17 11.76 -3.11
N ASN A 114 -14.17 10.81 -2.16
CA ASN A 114 -14.60 11.08 -0.80
C ASN A 114 -13.76 12.19 -0.14
N PHE A 115 -12.43 12.17 -0.33
CA PHE A 115 -11.54 13.20 0.20
C PHE A 115 -11.84 14.59 -0.38
N LEU A 116 -12.06 14.68 -1.70
CA LEU A 116 -12.39 15.93 -2.40
C LEU A 116 -13.75 16.49 -1.98
N GLU A 117 -14.78 15.65 -1.81
CA GLU A 117 -16.12 16.06 -1.38
C GLU A 117 -16.11 16.73 0.01
N ASN A 118 -15.11 16.41 0.84
CA ASN A 118 -14.96 16.91 2.19
C ASN A 118 -13.93 18.05 2.32
N LEU A 119 -13.42 18.57 1.20
CA LEU A 119 -12.49 19.69 1.17
C LEU A 119 -13.10 20.93 0.49
N PRO A 120 -12.81 22.15 0.97
CA PRO A 120 -13.18 23.36 0.25
C PRO A 120 -12.48 23.44 -1.10
N GLN A 121 -13.20 23.78 -2.18
CA GLN A 121 -12.65 23.76 -3.55
C GLN A 121 -11.48 24.74 -3.79
N GLN A 122 -11.36 25.78 -2.96
CA GLN A 122 -10.28 26.76 -3.04
C GLN A 122 -9.05 26.36 -2.19
N ASP A 123 -9.12 25.24 -1.47
CA ASP A 123 -8.01 24.73 -0.67
C ASP A 123 -6.89 24.20 -1.58
N LEU A 124 -5.64 24.48 -1.23
CA LEU A 124 -4.48 23.94 -1.94
C LEU A 124 -4.47 22.41 -1.95
N LEU A 125 -4.93 21.78 -0.87
CA LEU A 125 -5.07 20.32 -0.77
C LEU A 125 -6.13 19.80 -1.73
N TYR A 126 -7.22 20.53 -1.94
CA TYR A 126 -8.24 20.16 -2.93
C TYR A 126 -7.63 20.13 -4.34
N LEU A 127 -6.87 21.17 -4.70
CA LEU A 127 -6.21 21.25 -6.00
C LEU A 127 -5.17 20.14 -6.20
N GLU A 128 -4.39 19.82 -5.16
CA GLU A 128 -3.41 18.73 -5.19
C GLU A 128 -4.08 17.36 -5.34
N ALA A 129 -5.16 17.10 -4.59
CA ALA A 129 -5.92 15.86 -4.67
C ALA A 129 -6.62 15.72 -6.03
N LEU A 130 -7.14 16.81 -6.58
CA LEU A 130 -7.76 16.82 -7.91
C LEU A 130 -6.74 16.48 -9.01
N LYS A 131 -5.52 17.01 -8.90
CA LYS A 131 -4.42 16.64 -9.81
C LYS A 131 -4.10 15.15 -9.69
N PHE A 132 -3.97 14.63 -8.48
CA PHE A 132 -3.70 13.20 -8.26
C PHE A 132 -4.82 12.32 -8.84
N LYS A 133 -6.08 12.70 -8.66
CA LYS A 133 -7.23 12.01 -9.28
C LYS A 133 -7.13 11.99 -10.80
N LYS A 134 -6.86 13.13 -11.44
CA LYS A 134 -6.71 13.21 -12.91
C LYS A 134 -5.61 12.30 -13.45
N GLU A 135 -4.51 12.16 -12.70
CA GLU A 135 -3.43 11.23 -13.06
C GLU A 135 -3.86 9.77 -12.99
N LEU A 136 -4.67 9.39 -11.99
CA LEU A 136 -5.27 8.06 -11.92
C LEU A 136 -6.27 7.80 -13.05
N GLU A 137 -7.02 8.81 -13.48
CA GLU A 137 -7.98 8.71 -14.58
C GLU A 137 -7.28 8.63 -15.95
N GLY A 138 -6.19 9.39 -16.15
CA GLY A 138 -5.42 9.44 -17.39
C GLY A 138 -4.34 8.37 -17.56
N GLY A 139 -4.09 7.56 -16.53
CA GLY A 139 -3.00 6.56 -16.50
C GLY A 139 -3.23 5.27 -17.29
N GLY A 140 -4.17 5.24 -18.24
CA GLY A 140 -4.42 4.11 -19.13
C GLY A 140 -3.74 4.29 -20.48
N GLN A 141 -2.45 3.98 -20.55
CA GLN A 141 -1.74 3.61 -21.79
C GLN A 141 -0.73 2.51 -21.48
#